data_AF-A0A3B4AXB9-F1
#
_entry.id   AF-A0A3B4AXB9-F1
#
_cell.length_a   1.000
_cell.length_b   1.000
_cell.length_c   1.000
_cell.angle_alpha   90.00
_cell.angle_beta   90.00
_cell.angle_gamma   90.00
#
_symmetry.space_group_name_H-M   'P 1'
#
loop_
_entity.id
_entity.type
_entity.pdbx_description
1 polymer ?
#
loop_
_entity_poly.entity_id
_entity_poly.type
_entity_poly.pdbx_seq_one_letter_code
_entity_poly.pdbx_strand_id
1 'polypeptide(L)' 'MSALRTMLASASMIGVLAVGYGMWSIISPEESRRRDLLRDLPEADPHRMDESRRRTALVMQVLKEASETNENIALMGGPE' A
#
# COMPACT_ATOMS: atom_id res chain seq x y z
N MET A 1 30.28 -17.95 39.05
CA MET A 1 28.90 -17.46 38.81
C MET A 1 28.78 -16.87 37.40
N SER A 2 28.93 -17.66 36.34
CA SER A 2 28.93 -17.10 34.96
C SER A 2 28.15 -17.99 34.00
N ALA A 3 28.56 -19.24 33.78
CA ALA A 3 27.95 -20.12 32.79
C ALA A 3 26.44 -20.37 32.96
N LEU A 4 25.98 -20.66 34.18
CA LEU A 4 24.55 -20.93 34.43
C LEU A 4 23.68 -19.70 34.15
N ARG A 5 24.17 -18.50 34.47
CA ARG A 5 23.44 -17.26 34.21
C ARG A 5 23.40 -16.95 32.71
N THR A 6 24.48 -17.22 31.99
CA THR A 6 24.54 -17.07 30.53
C THR A 6 23.61 -18.04 29.82
N MET A 7 23.55 -19.30 30.28
CA MET A 7 22.63 -20.32 29.74
C MET A 7 21.16 -19.95 29.99
N LEU A 8 20.85 -19.44 31.18
CA LEU A 8 19.48 -19.03 31.50
C LEU A 8 19.06 -17.81 30.68
N ALA A 9 19.98 -16.84 30.51
CA ALA A 9 19.74 -15.67 29.68
C ALA A 9 19.54 -16.03 28.20
N SER A 10 20.37 -16.90 27.64
CA SER A 10 20.22 -17.33 26.25
C SER A 10 18.93 -18.11 26.01
N ALA A 11 18.57 -19.02 26.92
CA ALA A 11 17.30 -19.75 26.84
C ALA A 11 16.09 -18.81 26.90
N SER A 12 16.11 -17.80 27.80
CA SER A 12 15.04 -16.80 27.88
C SER A 12 14.93 -15.98 26.59
N MET A 13 16.05 -15.64 25.96
CA MET A 13 16.06 -14.85 24.73
C MET A 13 15.48 -15.64 23.55
N ILE A 14 15.82 -16.92 23.43
CA ILE A 14 15.22 -17.81 22.42
C ILE A 14 13.72 -17.95 22.67
N GLY A 15 13.29 -18.09 23.92
CA GLY A 15 11.87 -18.15 24.29
C GLY A 15 11.09 -16.93 23.83
N VAL A 16 11.61 -15.72 24.07
CA VAL A 16 10.99 -14.46 23.64
C VAL A 16 10.91 -14.37 22.12
N LEU A 17 11.97 -14.75 21.41
CA LEU A 17 11.99 -14.75 19.95
C LEU A 17 10.97 -15.74 19.36
N ALA A 18 10.85 -16.94 19.95
CA ALA A 18 9.89 -17.94 19.51
C ALA A 18 8.44 -17.47 19.72
N VAL A 19 8.13 -16.84 20.86
CA VAL A 19 6.81 -16.27 21.13
C VAL A 19 6.52 -15.11 20.19
N GLY A 20 7.47 -14.19 19.98
CA GLY A 20 7.32 -13.08 19.05
C GLY A 20 7.09 -13.56 17.61
N TYR A 21 7.84 -14.58 17.17
CA TYR A 21 7.67 -15.18 15.85
C TYR A 21 6.32 -15.90 15.71
N GLY A 22 5.91 -16.68 16.71
CA GLY A 22 4.59 -17.34 16.70
C GLY A 22 3.44 -16.34 16.65
N MET A 23 3.53 -15.26 17.44
CA MET A 23 2.54 -14.19 17.44
C MET A 23 2.50 -13.45 16.09
N TRP A 24 3.66 -13.19 15.48
CA TRP A 24 3.74 -12.61 14.15
C TRP A 24 3.11 -13.53 13.10
N SER A 25 3.37 -14.84 13.16
CA SER A 25 2.82 -15.82 12.21
C SER A 25 1.29 -15.93 12.26
N ILE A 26 0.68 -15.67 13.43
CA ILE A 26 -0.78 -15.66 13.58
C ILE A 26 -1.39 -14.37 13.02
N ILE A 27 -0.71 -13.23 13.20
CA ILE A 27 -1.18 -11.92 12.77
C ILE A 27 -0.90 -11.66 11.29
N SER A 28 0.20 -12.19 10.75
CA SER A 28 0.55 -12.02 9.35
C SER A 28 -0.54 -12.69 8.50
N PRO A 29 -1.32 -11.92 7.72
CA PRO A 29 -2.33 -12.50 6.86
C PRO A 29 -1.61 -13.43 5.89
N GLU A 30 -1.98 -14.70 5.98
CA GLU A 30 -1.47 -15.80 5.19
C GLU A 30 -1.42 -15.41 3.70
N GLU A 31 -0.44 -15.92 2.96
CA GLU A 31 -0.22 -15.65 1.53
C GLU A 31 -1.53 -15.78 0.71
N SER A 32 -2.42 -16.67 1.14
CA SER A 32 -3.79 -16.87 0.62
C SER A 32 -4.64 -15.60 0.72
N ARG A 33 -4.75 -14.98 1.91
CA ARG A 33 -5.50 -13.75 2.13
C ARG A 33 -4.89 -12.56 1.39
N ARG A 34 -3.57 -12.52 1.20
CA ARG A 34 -2.94 -11.50 0.32
C ARG A 34 -3.34 -11.68 -1.14
N ARG A 35 -3.37 -12.92 -1.64
CA ARG A 35 -3.81 -13.22 -3.01
C ARG A 35 -5.30 -12.92 -3.22
N ASP A 36 -6.14 -13.18 -2.22
CA ASP A 36 -7.57 -12.84 -2.27
C ASP A 36 -7.78 -11.32 -2.28
N LEU A 37 -7.03 -10.58 -1.45
CA LEU A 37 -7.05 -9.11 -1.46
C LEU A 37 -6.58 -8.54 -2.81
N LEU A 38 -5.60 -9.17 -3.46
CA LEU A 38 -5.14 -8.75 -4.79
C LEU A 38 -6.13 -9.14 -5.90
N ARG A 39 -6.91 -10.21 -5.72
CA ARG A 39 -7.96 -10.63 -6.66
C ARG A 39 -9.16 -9.70 -6.65
N ASP A 40 -9.51 -9.19 -5.48
CA ASP A 40 -10.64 -8.27 -5.29
C ASP A 40 -10.28 -6.80 -5.58
N LEU A 41 -9.04 -6.52 -6.02
CA LEU A 41 -8.70 -5.19 -6.49
C LEU A 41 -9.49 -4.86 -7.77
N PRO A 42 -10.09 -3.66 -7.86
CA PRO A 42 -10.84 -3.23 -9.04
C PRO A 42 -9.98 -3.11 -10.30
N GLU A 43 -8.65 -3.18 -10.16
CA GLU A 43 -7.64 -3.18 -11.22
C GLU A 43 -7.33 -4.57 -11.78
N ALA A 44 -7.74 -5.66 -11.11
CA ALA A 44 -7.54 -7.02 -11.59
C ALA A 44 -8.49 -7.40 -12.75
N ASP A 45 -9.57 -6.62 -12.95
CA ASP A 45 -10.50 -6.79 -14.06
C ASP A 45 -10.06 -5.94 -15.26
N PRO A 46 -9.58 -6.56 -16.37
CA PRO A 46 -9.12 -5.84 -17.56
C PRO A 46 -10.22 -4.97 -18.19
N HIS A 47 -11.50 -5.31 -18.00
CA HIS A 47 -12.60 -4.50 -18.53
C HIS A 47 -12.78 -3.17 -17.78
N ARG A 48 -12.51 -3.15 -16.47
CA ARG A 48 -12.59 -1.93 -15.65
C ARG A 48 -11.40 -1.00 -15.88
N MET A 49 -10.23 -1.56 -16.22
CA MET A 49 -9.07 -0.75 -16.60
C MET A 49 -9.34 0.05 -17.88
N ASP A 50 -10.00 -0.54 -18.88
CA ASP A 50 -10.34 0.16 -20.12
C ASP A 50 -11.35 1.28 -19.89
N GLU A 51 -12.35 1.06 -19.02
CA GLU A 51 -13.30 2.10 -18.66
C GLU A 51 -12.63 3.25 -17.89
N SER A 52 -11.75 2.93 -16.93
CA SER A 52 -10.96 3.93 -16.19
C SER A 52 -10.03 4.73 -17.10
N ARG A 53 -9.38 4.06 -18.06
CA ARG A 53 -8.52 4.71 -19.07
C ARG A 53 -9.31 5.68 -19.95
N ARG A 54 -10.51 5.27 -20.42
CA ARG A 54 -11.39 6.14 -21.22
C ARG A 54 -11.85 7.36 -20.42
N ARG A 55 -12.28 7.16 -19.16
CA ARG A 55 -12.67 8.26 -18.27
C ARG A 55 -11.51 9.22 -18.00
N THR A 56 -10.32 8.68 -17.73
CA THR A 56 -9.11 9.46 -17.49
C THR A 56 -8.72 10.26 -18.73
N ALA A 57 -8.81 9.68 -19.93
CA ALA A 57 -8.52 10.37 -21.18
C ALA A 57 -9.49 11.55 -21.42
N LEU A 58 -10.79 11.36 -21.17
CA LEU A 58 -11.79 12.43 -21.29
C LEU A 58 -11.55 13.56 -20.30
N VAL A 59 -11.26 13.23 -19.03
CA VAL A 59 -10.93 14.24 -18.01
C VAL A 59 -9.66 15.00 -18.39
N MET A 60 -8.63 14.31 -18.87
CA MET A 60 -7.38 14.95 -19.31
C MET A 60 -7.59 15.86 -20.53
N GLN A 61 -8.50 15.52 -21.44
CA GLN A 61 -8.86 16.40 -22.55
C GLN A 61 -9.52 17.69 -22.05
N VAL A 62 -10.51 17.57 -21.14
CA VAL A 62 -11.19 18.75 -20.55
C VAL A 62 -10.22 19.60 -19.75
N LEU A 63 -9.33 19.01 -18.97
CA LEU A 63 -8.30 19.75 -18.22
C LEU A 63 -7.32 20.47 -19.15
N LYS A 64 -6.95 19.85 -20.26
CA LYS A 64 -6.07 20.47 -21.25
C LYS A 64 -6.75 21.66 -21.93
N GLU A 65 -7.99 21.50 -22.37
CA GLU A 65 -8.80 22.56 -22.96
C GLU A 65 -9.01 23.72 -21.98
N ALA A 66 -9.33 23.43 -20.71
CA ALA A 66 -9.45 24.44 -19.67
C ALA A 66 -8.12 25.14 -19.38
N SER A 67 -6.98 24.44 -19.46
CA SER A 67 -5.65 25.03 -19.23
C SER A 67 -5.20 25.97 -20.34
N GLU A 68 -5.61 25.71 -21.58
CA GLU A 68 -5.29 26.53 -22.77
C GLU A 68 -6.23 27.74 -22.89
N THR A 69 -7.32 27.78 -22.13
CA THR A 69 -8.34 28.84 -22.15
C THR A 69 -8.06 29.92 -21.10
N ASN A 70 -8.41 31.18 -21.40
CA ASN A 70 -8.27 32.34 -20.49
C ASN A 70 -9.18 32.29 -19.24
N GLU A 71 -10.07 31.30 -19.14
CA GLU A 71 -10.90 31.03 -17.95
C GLU A 71 -10.14 30.25 -16.87
N ASN A 72 -8.88 29.89 -17.13
CA ASN A 72 -8.02 29.21 -16.17
C ASN A 72 -7.69 30.12 -14.97
N ILE A 73 -8.40 29.91 -13.86
CA ILE A 73 -8.18 30.60 -12.59
C ILE A 73 -6.77 30.40 -12.01
N ALA A 74 -6.06 29.31 -12.38
CA ALA A 74 -4.69 29.06 -11.94
C ALA A 74 -3.68 29.99 -12.63
N LEU A 75 -4.01 30.51 -13.82
CA LEU A 75 -3.21 31.52 -14.51
C LEU A 75 -3.49 32.93 -13.99
N MET A 76 -4.72 33.17 -13.51
CA MET A 76 -5.21 34.48 -13.06
C MET A 76 -4.79 34.83 -11.62
N GLY A 77 -4.30 33.86 -10.84
CA GLY A 77 -4.08 34.01 -9.39
C GLY A 77 -2.73 33.49 -8.88
N GLY A 78 -1.65 33.63 -9.66
CA GLY A 78 -0.31 33.43 -9.13
C GLY A 78 0.01 34.47 -8.04
N PRO A 79 0.47 34.08 -6.84
CA PRO A 79 0.79 35.02 -5.76
C PRO A 79 2.07 35.80 -6.10
N GLU A 80 1.99 37.13 -5.99
CA GLU A 80 3.12 38.01 -5.67
C GLU A 80 3.52 37.81 -4.19
#